data_AF-A0ABD4DQ42-F1
#
_entry.id   AF-A0ABD4DQ42-F1
#
_cell.length_a   1.000
_cell.length_b   1.000
_cell.length_c   1.000
_cell.angle_alpha   90.00
_cell.angle_beta   90.00
_cell.angle_gamma   90.00
#
_symmetry.space_group_name_H-M   'P 1'
#
loop_
_entity.id
_entity.type
_entity.pdbx_description
1 polymer ?
#
loop_
_entity_poly.entity_id
_entity_poly.type
_entity_poly.pdbx_seq_one_letter_code
_entity_poly.pdbx_strand_id
1 'polypeptide(L)'
;MKNLVSTAKEQAVINIIADHLFHDRIYDGIHTVLNAFAPNETDHSLQGVYNGIDNAFALMDIVDEALCGELTDIFYNTTCEPHEIRTVNELAEVIYYSWLKFIKDYYTVKKAS
;
A
#
# COMPACT_ATOMS: atom_id res chain seq x y z
N MET A 1 10.90 19.47 8.75
CA MET A 1 10.99 18.27 9.62
C MET A 1 12.45 17.81 9.60
N LYS A 2 13.06 17.47 10.74
CA LYS A 2 14.41 16.89 10.73
C LYS A 2 14.36 15.57 9.96
N ASN A 3 15.26 15.37 9.00
CA ASN A 3 15.48 14.10 8.31
C ASN A 3 15.91 13.06 9.34
N LEU A 4 14.95 12.44 10.01
CA LEU A 4 15.18 11.19 10.74
C LEU A 4 15.46 10.15 9.66
N VAL A 5 16.71 9.68 9.63
CA VAL A 5 17.08 8.56 8.78
C VAL A 5 16.26 7.36 9.24
N SER A 6 15.45 6.82 8.34
CA SER A 6 14.69 5.60 8.56
C SER A 6 15.66 4.46 8.95
N THR A 7 15.26 3.67 9.94
CA THR A 7 16.00 2.43 10.22
C THR A 7 15.88 1.47 9.04
N ALA A 8 16.78 0.49 8.94
CA ALA A 8 16.75 -0.49 7.86
C ALA A 8 15.41 -1.24 7.78
N LYS A 9 14.77 -1.50 8.93
CA LYS A 9 13.44 -2.15 9.00
C LYS A 9 12.36 -1.24 8.41
N GLU A 10 12.34 0.03 8.80
CA GLU A 10 11.35 1.01 8.29
C GLU A 10 11.53 1.21 6.77
N GLN A 11 12.77 1.34 6.31
CA GLN A 11 13.04 1.47 4.88
C GLN A 11 12.62 0.22 4.09
N ALA A 12 12.80 -0.98 4.65
CA ALA A 12 12.33 -2.21 4.03
C ALA A 12 10.80 -2.23 3.89
N VAL A 13 10.06 -1.79 4.91
CA VAL A 13 8.60 -1.67 4.84
C VAL A 13 8.17 -0.68 3.74
N ILE A 14 8.78 0.51 3.72
CA ILE A 14 8.51 1.53 2.69
C ILE A 14 8.78 0.96 1.29
N ASN A 15 9.88 0.23 1.10
CA ASN A 15 10.22 -0.37 -0.18
C ASN A 15 9.23 -1.46 -0.60
N ILE A 16 8.69 -2.24 0.33
CA ILE A 16 7.65 -3.24 0.03
C ILE A 16 6.35 -2.55 -0.40
N ILE A 17 5.96 -1.46 0.27
CA ILE A 17 4.80 -0.65 -0.12
C ILE A 17 5.01 -0.06 -1.52
N ALA A 18 6.20 0.48 -1.80
CA ALA A 18 6.57 1.02 -3.11
C ALA A 18 6.49 -0.05 -4.21
N ASP A 19 7.01 -1.25 -3.95
CA ASP A 19 6.96 -2.36 -4.88
C ASP A 19 5.52 -2.79 -5.21
N HIS A 20 4.64 -2.85 -4.19
CA HIS A 20 3.23 -3.15 -4.40
C HIS A 20 2.51 -2.08 -5.24
N LEU A 21 2.75 -0.79 -4.94
CA LEU A 21 2.23 0.32 -5.76
C LEU A 21 2.68 0.25 -7.21
N PHE A 22 3.94 -0.14 -7.43
CA PHE A 22 4.49 -0.25 -8.78
C PHE A 22 3.87 -1.42 -9.54
N HIS A 23 3.71 -2.57 -8.87
CA HIS A 23 3.00 -3.73 -9.40
C HIS A 23 1.57 -3.37 -9.84
N ASP A 24 0.80 -2.72 -8.98
CA ASP A 24 -0.60 -2.36 -9.25
C ASP A 24 -0.72 -1.40 -10.44
N ARG A 25 0.17 -0.39 -10.52
CA ARG A 25 0.21 0.54 -11.65
C ARG A 25 0.53 -0.16 -12.98
N ILE A 26 1.44 -1.15 -12.96
CA ILE A 26 1.75 -1.95 -14.15
C ILE A 26 0.55 -2.80 -14.54
N TYR A 27 -0.07 -3.47 -13.57
CA TYR A 27 -1.24 -4.30 -13.77
C TYR A 27 -2.38 -3.50 -14.41
N ASP A 28 -2.73 -2.35 -13.84
CA ASP A 28 -3.77 -1.45 -14.34
C ASP A 28 -3.46 -0.93 -15.75
N GLY A 29 -2.20 -0.56 -16.00
CA GLY A 29 -1.75 -0.10 -17.30
C GLY A 29 -1.89 -1.16 -18.38
N ILE A 30 -1.44 -2.39 -18.11
CA ILE A 30 -1.57 -3.51 -19.05
C ILE A 30 -3.05 -3.84 -19.28
N HIS A 31 -3.83 -3.92 -18.21
CA HIS A 31 -5.26 -4.20 -18.29
C HIS A 31 -6.00 -3.14 -19.14
N THR A 32 -5.64 -1.86 -19.00
CA THR A 32 -6.19 -0.77 -19.81
C THR A 32 -5.85 -0.94 -21.30
N VAL A 33 -4.59 -1.27 -21.61
CA VAL A 33 -4.15 -1.50 -23.00
C VAL A 33 -4.88 -2.69 -23.61
N LEU A 34 -4.93 -3.83 -22.92
CA LEU A 34 -5.59 -5.05 -23.42
C LEU A 34 -7.08 -4.82 -23.70
N ASN A 35 -7.78 -4.15 -22.80
CA ASN A 35 -9.19 -3.78 -23.00
C ASN A 35 -9.40 -2.85 -24.21
N ALA A 36 -8.45 -1.98 -24.53
CA ALA A 36 -8.54 -1.12 -25.70
C ALA A 36 -8.32 -1.89 -27.03
N PHE A 37 -7.43 -2.89 -27.03
CA PHE A 37 -7.11 -3.67 -28.23
C PHE A 37 -8.05 -4.85 -28.49
N ALA A 38 -8.60 -5.47 -27.44
CA ALA A 38 -9.48 -6.64 -27.53
C ALA A 38 -10.70 -6.51 -26.60
N PRO A 39 -11.59 -5.51 -26.83
CA PRO A 39 -12.68 -5.17 -25.90
C PRO A 39 -13.75 -6.26 -25.75
N ASN A 40 -13.78 -7.26 -26.64
CA ASN A 40 -14.75 -8.35 -26.64
C ASN A 40 -14.21 -9.65 -26.04
N GLU A 41 -12.93 -9.70 -25.67
CA GLU A 41 -12.35 -10.84 -24.95
C GLU A 41 -12.62 -10.66 -23.45
N THR A 42 -13.14 -11.71 -22.81
CA THR A 42 -13.71 -11.66 -21.46
C THR A 42 -12.68 -11.75 -20.33
N ASP A 43 -11.42 -12.02 -20.62
CA ASP A 43 -10.41 -12.26 -19.59
C ASP A 43 -9.04 -11.68 -20.00
N HIS A 44 -8.83 -10.44 -19.57
CA HIS A 44 -7.52 -9.76 -19.64
C HIS A 44 -6.80 -9.77 -18.30
N SER A 45 -7.17 -10.69 -17.39
CA SER A 45 -6.52 -10.78 -16.09
C SER A 45 -5.09 -11.30 -16.26
N LEU A 46 -4.11 -10.50 -15.84
CA LEU A 46 -2.77 -11.02 -15.64
C LEU A 46 -2.80 -11.86 -14.36
N GLN A 47 -2.62 -13.18 -14.49
CA GLN A 47 -2.55 -14.04 -13.32
C GLN A 47 -1.30 -13.71 -12.50
N GLY A 48 -1.50 -13.02 -11.37
CA GLY A 48 -0.45 -12.64 -10.45
C GLY A 48 -1.00 -11.84 -9.27
N VAL A 49 -1.48 -12.51 -8.23
CA VAL A 49 -1.82 -11.84 -6.97
C VAL A 49 -0.51 -11.61 -6.22
N TYR A 50 0.10 -10.44 -6.39
CA TYR A 50 1.22 -10.02 -5.56
C TYR A 50 0.70 -9.34 -4.30
N ASN A 51 0.90 -9.98 -3.15
CA ASN A 51 0.42 -9.47 -1.88
C ASN A 51 1.53 -8.76 -1.09
N GLY A 52 1.93 -7.58 -1.58
CA GLY A 52 2.97 -6.77 -0.95
C GLY A 52 2.54 -6.18 0.39
N ILE A 53 1.24 -5.87 0.55
CA ILE A 53 0.69 -5.31 1.80
C ILE A 53 0.84 -6.30 2.95
N ASP A 54 0.50 -7.58 2.76
CA ASP A 54 0.66 -8.59 3.80
C ASP A 54 2.13 -8.83 4.17
N ASN A 55 3.05 -8.73 3.20
CA ASN A 55 4.49 -8.79 3.47
C ASN A 55 4.94 -7.62 4.35
N ALA A 56 4.38 -6.42 4.14
CA ALA A 56 4.66 -5.25 4.97
C ALA A 56 4.11 -5.45 6.40
N PHE A 57 2.89 -5.97 6.55
CA PHE A 57 2.31 -6.28 7.87
C PHE A 57 3.13 -7.31 8.64
N ALA A 58 3.54 -8.39 7.96
CA ALA A 58 4.40 -9.42 8.56
C ALA A 58 5.72 -8.83 9.04
N LEU A 59 6.34 -7.95 8.25
CA LEU A 59 7.58 -7.28 8.64
C LEU A 59 7.37 -6.31 9.82
N MET A 60 6.20 -5.68 9.92
CA MET A 60 5.81 -4.81 11.04
C MET A 60 5.31 -5.57 12.29
N ASP A 61 5.30 -6.89 12.26
CA ASP A 61 4.79 -7.76 13.33
C ASP A 61 3.29 -7.50 13.67
N ILE A 62 2.49 -7.15 12.65
CA ILE A 62 1.04 -6.88 12.79
C ILE A 62 0.26 -8.17 12.53
N VAL A 63 -0.52 -8.62 13.52
CA VAL A 63 -1.33 -9.86 13.45
C VAL A 63 -2.82 -9.65 13.70
N ASP A 64 -3.22 -8.42 14.04
CA ASP A 64 -4.61 -8.09 14.34
C ASP A 64 -5.37 -7.87 13.04
N GLU A 65 -6.24 -8.82 12.66
CA GLU A 65 -7.00 -8.79 11.40
C GLU A 65 -7.82 -7.50 11.23
N ALA A 66 -8.40 -6.97 12.32
CA ALA A 66 -9.16 -5.73 12.27
C ALA A 66 -8.25 -4.54 11.96
N LEU A 67 -7.06 -4.49 12.57
CA LEU A 67 -6.06 -3.48 12.24
C LEU A 67 -5.58 -3.62 10.79
N CYS A 68 -5.30 -4.85 10.32
CA CYS A 68 -4.90 -5.08 8.92
C CYS A 68 -5.94 -4.56 7.93
N GLY A 69 -7.24 -4.75 8.21
CA GLY A 69 -8.33 -4.19 7.39
C GLY A 69 -8.25 -2.67 7.28
N GLU A 70 -8.15 -1.97 8.42
CA GLU A 70 -8.06 -0.50 8.45
C GLU A 70 -6.80 0.04 7.74
N LEU A 71 -5.65 -0.65 7.88
CA LEU A 71 -4.41 -0.27 7.20
C LEU A 71 -4.52 -0.48 5.67
N THR A 72 -5.21 -1.54 5.25
CA THR A 72 -5.51 -1.80 3.83
C THR A 72 -6.41 -0.71 3.26
N ASP A 73 -7.43 -0.27 4.02
CA ASP A 73 -8.29 0.85 3.62
C ASP A 73 -7.49 2.15 3.50
N ILE A 74 -6.57 2.43 4.43
CA ILE A 74 -5.68 3.60 4.34
C ILE A 74 -4.84 3.53 3.06
N PHE A 75 -4.30 2.36 2.72
CA PHE A 75 -3.52 2.18 1.49
C PHE A 75 -4.36 2.57 0.28
N TYR A 76 -5.52 1.93 0.06
CA TYR A 76 -6.32 2.14 -1.14
C TYR A 76 -6.92 3.54 -1.22
N ASN A 77 -7.32 4.13 -0.09
CA ASN A 77 -7.81 5.51 -0.07
C ASN A 77 -6.70 6.48 -0.47
N THR A 78 -5.48 6.28 0.04
CA THR A 78 -4.33 7.14 -0.30
C THR A 78 -3.92 6.99 -1.77
N THR A 79 -4.03 5.79 -2.35
CA THR A 79 -3.72 5.57 -3.78
C THR A 79 -4.77 6.13 -4.73
N CYS A 80 -6.03 6.17 -4.29
CA CYS A 80 -7.16 6.65 -5.09
C CYS A 80 -7.40 8.17 -4.95
N GLU A 81 -6.76 8.83 -3.98
CA GLU A 81 -6.86 10.27 -3.83
C GLU A 81 -6.37 10.99 -5.11
N PRO A 82 -7.13 11.96 -5.66
CA PRO A 82 -6.78 12.71 -6.87
C PRO A 82 -5.52 13.60 -6.79
N HIS A 83 -4.59 13.33 -5.88
CA HIS A 83 -3.56 14.27 -5.48
C HIS A 83 -2.30 14.19 -6.33
N GLU A 84 -1.64 15.35 -6.43
CA GLU A 84 -0.40 15.73 -7.15
C GLU A 84 0.46 14.56 -7.63
N ILE A 85 1.07 14.70 -8.81
CA ILE A 85 1.99 13.72 -9.42
C ILE A 85 3.10 13.36 -8.42
N ARG A 86 2.84 12.34 -7.59
CA ARG A 86 3.79 11.78 -6.62
C ARG A 86 4.44 10.55 -7.25
N THR A 87 5.74 10.45 -7.05
CA THR A 87 6.47 9.23 -7.34
C THR A 87 5.98 8.09 -6.44
N VAL A 88 6.23 6.85 -6.87
CA VAL A 88 5.88 5.66 -6.09
C VAL A 88 6.50 5.71 -4.69
N ASN A 89 7.75 6.18 -4.58
CA ASN A 89 8.46 6.26 -3.32
C ASN A 89 7.84 7.29 -2.36
N GLU A 90 7.48 8.48 -2.86
CA GLU A 90 6.82 9.51 -2.04
C GLU A 90 5.46 9.02 -1.55
N LEU A 91 4.70 8.32 -2.40
CA LEU A 91 3.41 7.76 -2.02
C LEU A 91 3.56 6.66 -0.96
N ALA A 92 4.56 5.79 -1.11
CA ALA A 92 4.88 4.75 -0.14
C ALA A 92 5.24 5.33 1.23
N GLU A 93 6.04 6.39 1.28
CA GLU A 93 6.35 7.09 2.53
C GLU A 93 5.09 7.66 3.20
N VAL A 94 4.21 8.32 2.41
CA VAL A 94 2.95 8.88 2.94
C VAL A 94 2.07 7.78 3.55
N ILE A 95 1.94 6.63 2.87
CA ILE A 95 1.18 5.49 3.37
C ILE A 95 1.81 4.97 4.66
N TYR A 96 3.12 4.72 4.66
CA TYR A 96 3.84 4.21 5.82
C TYR A 96 3.65 5.11 7.07
N TYR A 97 3.81 6.42 6.92
CA TYR A 97 3.63 7.34 8.05
C TYR A 97 2.17 7.47 8.48
N SER A 98 1.22 7.33 7.55
CA SER A 98 -0.21 7.26 7.86
C SER A 98 -0.54 6.01 8.67
N TRP A 99 0.01 4.86 8.31
CA TRP A 99 -0.10 3.62 9.08
C TRP A 99 0.46 3.78 10.49
N LEU A 100 1.68 4.30 10.63
CA LEU A 100 2.28 4.51 11.96
C LEU A 100 1.41 5.39 12.86
N LYS A 101 0.84 6.46 12.31
CA LYS A 101 -0.06 7.35 13.04
C LYS A 101 -1.32 6.59 13.48
N PHE A 102 -1.95 5.86 12.55
CA PHE A 102 -3.17 5.11 12.84
C PHE A 102 -2.95 4.00 13.87
N ILE A 103 -1.87 3.21 13.74
CA ILE A 103 -1.52 2.14 14.68
C ILE A 103 -1.40 2.67 16.11
N LYS A 104 -0.76 3.83 16.28
CA LYS A 104 -0.62 4.48 17.58
C LYS A 104 -1.98 4.85 18.18
N ASP A 105 -2.87 5.40 17.36
CA ASP A 105 -4.21 5.81 17.79
C ASP A 105 -5.08 4.57 18.12
N TYR A 106 -5.05 3.55 17.27
CA TYR A 106 -5.78 2.29 17.41
C TYR A 106 -5.49 1.60 18.75
N TYR A 107 -4.22 1.39 19.09
CA TYR A 107 -3.85 0.75 20.35
C TYR A 107 -4.09 1.64 21.57
N THR A 108 -4.14 2.95 21.41
CA THR A 108 -4.51 3.87 22.50
C THR A 108 -5.99 3.72 22.85
N VAL A 109 -6.86 3.65 21.83
CA VAL A 109 -8.31 3.46 22.00
C VAL A 109 -8.64 2.05 22.51
N LYS A 110 -8.03 1.01 21.94
CA LYS A 110 -8.29 -0.39 22.34
C LYS A 110 -7.88 -0.69 23.78
N LYS A 111 -6.84 -0.04 24.32
CA LYS A 111 -6.44 -0.18 25.73
C LYS A 111 -7.37 0.53 26.72
N ALA A 112 -8.16 1.49 26.24
CA ALA A 112 -9.10 2.26 27.06
C ALA A 112 -10.53 1.67 27.07
N SER A 113 -10.77 0.64 26.27
CA SER A 113 -12.04 -0.11 26.17
C SER A 113 -11.97 -1.40 26.98
#